data_AF-A0AAU7S5S0-F1
#
_entry.id   AF-A0AAU7S5S0-F1
#
_cell.length_a   1.000
_cell.length_b   1.000
_cell.length_c   1.000
_cell.angle_alpha   90.00
_cell.angle_beta   90.00
_cell.angle_gamma   90.00
#
_symmetry.space_group_name_H-M   'P 1'
#
loop_
_entity.id
_entity.type
_entity.pdbx_description
1 polymer ?
#
loop_
_entity_poly.entity_id
_entity_poly.type
_entity_poly.pdbx_seq_one_letter_code
_entity_poly.pdbx_strand_id
1 'polypeptide(L)'
;MGAPAYNPDMTAHDGHLQDNCSYFAHVKSHLYQYVAMFRLVKELAESEKARQEFWAGFMDSAVGRFIQADTLNSYAKMARDNASDYADRAQNGSFEDWVNQKGHDWFGYSLPWAQDGSAKAYNERMSREEATRAQKLQDAADINYDLAKGKLKEFFVSLWNEIKRRWTQCGALYAIATTATDAAFFVGELALGAGLTAGAIKLLKSIKFMTHLAGVGRAVTAAASETVTVTKDTMVTVTAVMGAPGSAMRRIVRSYKAGDLEAEVEELQAHSGVLREDGQSPLREEQAPQRRTATAIGDLAEAQARDRLNSQGFTDIRALKNNSEHGIDLVGRNPQTGAVKVVEVKANSASLNDLQEMGGPHYTDTQIDRAMSGDGHWKSMPDGMGDTAEELSDWMDAAPSKQYEIWKYDVADDGTATYRGKADWDWKPGEKPKRLTYRDETGRARRPAVSTPPSTGPPARNQ
;
A
#
# COMPACT_ATOMS: atom_id res chain seq x y z
N MET A 1 3.45 -46.34 -37.15
CA MET A 1 3.47 -46.02 -35.71
C MET A 1 2.89 -44.62 -35.57
N GLY A 2 1.67 -44.50 -35.05
CA GLY A 2 1.03 -43.19 -34.86
C GLY A 2 1.71 -42.44 -33.71
N ALA A 3 1.95 -41.14 -33.89
CA ALA A 3 2.42 -40.29 -32.80
C ALA A 3 1.40 -40.38 -31.65
N PRO A 4 1.85 -40.57 -30.39
CA PRO A 4 0.95 -40.65 -29.25
C PRO A 4 0.11 -39.38 -29.18
N ALA A 5 -1.22 -39.54 -29.09
CA ALA A 5 -2.15 -38.44 -28.93
C ALA A 5 -1.83 -37.71 -27.62
N TYR A 6 -1.39 -36.45 -27.74
CA TYR A 6 -1.13 -35.58 -26.60
C TYR A 6 -2.48 -35.27 -25.94
N ASN A 7 -2.76 -35.89 -24.79
CA ASN A 7 -3.95 -35.56 -24.00
C ASN A 7 -3.61 -34.33 -23.13
N PRO A 8 -4.21 -33.15 -23.38
CA PRO A 8 -3.90 -31.92 -22.67
C PRO A 8 -4.56 -31.83 -21.28
N ASP A 9 -5.23 -32.89 -20.83
CA ASP A 9 -5.89 -32.90 -19.52
C ASP A 9 -4.87 -33.05 -18.38
N MET A 10 -4.51 -31.91 -17.79
CA MET A 10 -3.58 -31.81 -16.66
C MET A 10 -4.16 -32.31 -15.33
N THR A 11 -5.45 -32.68 -15.32
CA THR A 11 -6.20 -33.03 -14.11
C THR A 11 -6.47 -34.53 -14.00
N ALA A 12 -6.19 -35.31 -15.05
CA ALA A 12 -6.44 -36.75 -15.06
C ALA A 12 -5.42 -37.51 -14.20
N HIS A 13 -5.91 -38.22 -13.18
CA HIS A 13 -5.10 -39.06 -12.28
C HIS A 13 -4.63 -40.38 -12.91
N ASP A 14 -5.19 -40.78 -14.06
CA ASP A 14 -5.09 -42.15 -14.58
C ASP A 14 -4.19 -42.27 -15.83
N GLY A 15 -3.56 -41.16 -16.26
CA GLY A 15 -2.59 -41.16 -17.36
C GLY A 15 -1.17 -41.34 -16.84
N HIS A 16 -0.37 -42.19 -17.48
CA HIS A 16 1.06 -42.46 -17.21
C HIS A 16 2.02 -41.25 -17.32
N LEU A 17 1.55 -40.02 -17.13
CA LEU A 17 2.40 -38.86 -16.92
C LEU A 17 3.16 -39.08 -15.61
N GLN A 18 4.48 -38.91 -15.66
CA GLN A 18 5.33 -38.99 -14.48
C GLN A 18 4.77 -38.05 -13.40
N ASP A 19 4.65 -38.52 -12.15
CA ASP A 19 4.04 -37.78 -11.01
C ASP A 19 4.58 -36.35 -10.82
N ASN A 20 5.78 -36.08 -11.34
CA ASN A 20 6.47 -34.79 -11.31
C ASN A 20 5.84 -33.68 -12.18
N CYS A 21 4.86 -33.98 -13.04
CA CYS A 21 4.14 -33.00 -13.87
C CYS A 21 2.64 -32.87 -13.53
N SER A 22 2.18 -33.43 -12.40
CA SER A 22 0.80 -33.26 -11.93
C SER A 22 0.66 -31.94 -11.16
N TYR A 23 -0.23 -31.05 -11.63
CA TYR A 23 -0.49 -29.77 -10.93
C TYR A 23 -1.03 -30.00 -9.53
N PHE A 24 -1.86 -31.04 -9.35
CA PHE A 24 -2.37 -31.41 -8.03
C PHE A 24 -1.26 -31.90 -7.09
N ALA A 25 -0.29 -32.67 -7.61
CA ALA A 25 0.88 -33.06 -6.82
C ALA A 25 1.74 -31.85 -6.42
N HIS A 26 1.88 -30.86 -7.32
CA HIS A 26 2.56 -29.58 -7.04
C HIS A 26 1.86 -28.81 -5.91
N VAL A 27 0.55 -28.58 -6.02
CA VAL A 27 -0.25 -27.90 -4.99
C VAL A 27 -0.21 -28.66 -3.66
N LYS A 28 -0.31 -29.99 -3.69
CA LYS A 28 -0.21 -30.84 -2.49
C LYS A 28 1.17 -30.71 -1.82
N SER A 29 2.25 -30.64 -2.60
CA SER A 29 3.60 -30.40 -2.08
C SER A 29 3.69 -29.06 -1.35
N HIS A 30 3.12 -27.99 -1.93
CA HIS A 30 3.06 -26.69 -1.26
C HIS A 30 2.21 -26.69 0.01
N LEU A 31 1.11 -27.43 0.03
CA LEU A 31 0.31 -27.57 1.25
C LEU A 31 1.10 -28.21 2.40
N TYR A 32 2.00 -29.16 2.10
CA TYR A 32 2.92 -29.69 3.09
C TYR A 32 3.97 -28.68 3.54
N GLN A 33 4.41 -27.76 2.67
CA GLN A 33 5.28 -26.65 3.08
C GLN A 33 4.58 -25.75 4.11
N TYR A 34 3.28 -25.48 3.98
CA TYR A 34 2.52 -24.76 5.02
C TYR A 34 2.50 -25.51 6.34
N VAL A 35 2.25 -26.82 6.32
CA VAL A 35 2.29 -27.63 7.54
C VAL A 35 3.67 -27.56 8.20
N ALA A 36 4.74 -27.60 7.39
CA ALA A 36 6.10 -27.41 7.89
C ALA A 36 6.31 -25.99 8.46
N MET A 37 5.76 -24.97 7.82
CA MET A 37 5.82 -23.58 8.30
C MET A 37 5.07 -23.40 9.63
N PHE A 38 3.89 -24.01 9.80
CA PHE A 38 3.19 -24.00 11.09
C PHE A 38 3.95 -24.74 12.18
N ARG A 39 4.61 -25.85 11.85
CA ARG A 39 5.52 -26.54 12.78
C ARG A 39 6.72 -25.68 13.13
N LEU A 40 7.30 -24.96 12.18
CA LEU A 40 8.36 -23.99 12.42
C LEU A 40 7.87 -22.88 13.34
N VAL A 41 6.70 -22.27 13.09
CA VAL A 41 6.12 -21.23 13.95
C VAL A 41 5.93 -21.75 15.38
N LYS A 42 5.41 -22.97 15.52
CA LYS A 42 5.29 -23.62 16.83
C LYS A 42 6.66 -23.79 17.51
N GLU A 43 7.65 -24.31 16.80
CA GLU A 43 9.01 -24.49 17.31
C GLU A 43 9.66 -23.15 17.69
N LEU A 44 9.45 -22.10 16.89
CA LEU A 44 9.90 -20.75 17.20
C LEU A 44 9.19 -20.16 18.42
N ALA A 45 7.94 -20.52 18.68
CA ALA A 45 7.26 -20.12 19.91
C ALA A 45 7.83 -20.83 21.14
N GLU A 46 8.15 -22.12 21.02
CA GLU A 46 8.52 -22.98 22.15
C GLU A 46 10.03 -22.99 22.45
N SER A 47 10.90 -22.76 21.45
CA SER A 47 12.34 -22.96 21.55
C SER A 47 13.15 -21.67 21.28
N GLU A 48 13.88 -21.20 22.31
CA GLU A 48 14.78 -20.05 22.17
C GLU A 48 15.92 -20.32 21.19
N LYS A 49 16.48 -21.52 21.24
CA LYS A 49 17.53 -21.93 20.31
C LYS A 49 17.04 -21.88 18.87
N ALA A 50 15.82 -22.37 18.60
CA ALA A 50 15.23 -22.31 17.27
C ALA A 50 15.04 -20.85 16.80
N ARG A 51 14.62 -19.94 17.70
CA ARG A 51 14.54 -18.50 17.38
C ARG A 51 15.89 -17.90 17.02
N GLN A 52 16.94 -18.23 17.77
CA GLN A 52 18.29 -17.72 17.49
C GLN A 52 18.83 -18.25 16.15
N GLU A 53 18.68 -19.54 15.88
CA GLU A 53 19.10 -20.15 14.60
C GLU A 53 18.29 -19.59 13.42
N PHE A 54 16.96 -19.46 13.59
CA PHE A 54 16.10 -18.84 12.58
C PHE A 54 16.48 -17.38 12.35
N TRP A 55 16.69 -16.59 13.41
CA TRP A 55 17.07 -15.18 13.26
C TRP A 55 18.43 -15.03 12.60
N ALA A 56 19.40 -15.88 12.93
CA ALA A 56 20.69 -15.89 12.26
C ALA A 56 20.56 -16.21 10.76
N GLY A 57 19.78 -17.24 10.40
CA GLY A 57 19.51 -17.60 9.01
C GLY A 57 18.71 -16.52 8.27
N PHE A 58 17.72 -15.92 8.94
CA PHE A 58 16.92 -14.83 8.41
C PHE A 58 17.77 -13.59 8.14
N MET A 59 18.62 -13.19 9.08
CA MET A 59 19.52 -12.03 8.91
C MET A 59 20.56 -12.27 7.81
N ASP A 60 20.92 -13.53 7.54
CA ASP A 60 21.74 -13.87 6.37
C ASP A 60 20.95 -13.96 5.05
N SER A 61 19.63 -14.02 5.08
CA SER A 61 18.79 -14.02 3.88
C SER A 61 18.86 -12.68 3.14
N ALA A 62 18.41 -12.65 1.87
CA ALA A 62 18.37 -11.40 1.12
C ALA A 62 17.50 -10.32 1.79
N VAL A 63 16.37 -10.73 2.38
CA VAL A 63 15.45 -9.83 3.09
C VAL A 63 16.08 -9.32 4.38
N GLY A 64 16.70 -10.20 5.17
CA GLY A 64 17.38 -9.79 6.40
C GLY A 64 18.53 -8.81 6.14
N ARG A 65 19.33 -9.06 5.10
CA ARG A 65 20.38 -8.13 4.65
C ARG A 65 19.81 -6.79 4.20
N PHE A 66 18.68 -6.79 3.50
CA PHE A 66 18.00 -5.55 3.11
C PHE A 66 17.51 -4.75 4.32
N ILE A 67 16.87 -5.39 5.30
CA ILE A 67 16.44 -4.74 6.55
C ILE A 67 17.65 -4.18 7.32
N GLN A 68 18.74 -4.94 7.39
CA GLN A 68 19.97 -4.50 8.02
C GLN A 68 20.56 -3.27 7.32
N ALA A 69 20.58 -3.27 5.99
CA ALA A 69 21.05 -2.13 5.20
C ALA A 69 20.21 -0.87 5.46
N ASP A 70 18.88 -0.99 5.46
CA ASP A 70 17.97 0.13 5.72
C ASP A 70 18.14 0.70 7.15
N THR A 71 18.26 -0.19 8.13
CA THR A 71 18.54 0.19 9.53
C THR A 71 19.87 0.95 9.66
N LEU A 72 20.94 0.44 9.02
CA LEU A 72 22.26 1.08 9.02
C LEU A 72 22.23 2.44 8.30
N ASN A 73 21.50 2.55 7.20
CA ASN A 73 21.30 3.80 6.46
C ASN A 73 20.57 4.86 7.31
N SER A 74 19.55 4.45 8.08
CA SER A 74 18.87 5.32 9.03
C SER A 74 19.81 5.81 10.14
N TYR A 75 20.65 4.93 10.69
CA TYR A 75 21.69 5.35 11.64
C TYR A 75 22.73 6.27 11.00
N ALA A 76 23.11 6.03 9.75
CA ALA A 76 24.03 6.89 9.00
C ALA A 76 23.44 8.29 8.77
N LYS A 77 22.13 8.40 8.54
CA LYS A 77 21.42 9.68 8.44
C LYS A 77 21.49 10.45 9.76
N MET A 78 21.07 9.83 10.88
CA MET A 78 21.13 10.49 12.19
C MET A 78 22.55 10.96 12.57
N ALA A 79 23.58 10.17 12.24
CA ALA A 79 24.97 10.57 12.46
C ALA A 79 25.40 11.77 11.59
N ARG A 80 24.90 11.90 10.35
CA ARG A 80 25.13 13.10 9.51
C ARG A 80 24.45 14.32 10.09
N ASP A 81 23.22 14.17 10.56
CA ASP A 81 22.44 15.26 11.14
C ASP A 81 23.16 15.77 12.41
N ASN A 82 23.56 14.86 13.31
CA ASN A 82 24.39 15.20 14.48
C ASN A 82 25.70 15.88 14.08
N ALA A 83 26.39 15.39 13.04
CA ALA A 83 27.65 16.00 12.58
C ALA A 83 27.44 17.44 12.10
N SER A 84 26.32 17.70 11.41
CA SER A 84 25.91 19.04 10.97
C SER A 84 25.60 19.94 12.16
N ASP A 85 24.85 19.44 13.14
CA ASP A 85 24.53 20.19 14.36
C ASP A 85 25.79 20.58 15.15
N TYR A 86 26.74 19.66 15.31
CA TYR A 86 28.01 19.97 15.95
C TYR A 86 28.84 20.98 15.13
N ALA A 87 28.82 20.89 13.80
CA ALA A 87 29.50 21.87 12.95
C ALA A 87 28.90 23.27 13.11
N ASP A 88 27.58 23.37 13.17
CA ASP A 88 26.87 24.62 13.40
C ASP A 88 27.20 25.22 14.77
N ARG A 89 27.13 24.41 15.84
CA ARG A 89 27.53 24.82 17.20
C ARG A 89 28.99 25.26 17.29
N ALA A 90 29.89 24.68 16.50
CA ALA A 90 31.27 25.11 16.44
C ALA A 90 31.46 26.50 15.79
N GLN A 91 30.61 26.84 14.81
CA GLN A 91 30.67 28.12 14.10
C GLN A 91 29.94 29.23 14.85
N ASN A 92 28.72 28.94 15.30
CA ASN A 92 27.78 29.92 15.83
C ASN A 92 27.75 29.93 17.36
N GLY A 93 28.34 28.93 18.01
CA GLY A 93 28.12 28.66 19.42
C GLY A 93 26.72 28.11 19.66
N SER A 94 26.44 27.67 20.89
CA SER A 94 25.08 27.38 21.33
C SER A 94 24.78 28.08 22.64
N PHE A 95 23.51 28.39 22.89
CA PHE A 95 23.09 28.91 24.19
C PHE A 95 23.43 27.91 25.31
N GLU A 96 23.33 26.62 25.04
CA GLU A 96 23.71 25.54 25.95
C GLU A 96 25.21 25.59 26.30
N ASP A 97 26.09 25.79 25.31
CA ASP A 97 27.53 25.94 25.55
C ASP A 97 27.82 27.18 26.40
N TRP A 98 27.11 28.28 26.15
CA TRP A 98 27.22 29.50 26.95
C TRP A 98 26.76 29.29 28.40
N VAL A 99 25.59 28.68 28.62
CA VAL A 99 25.06 28.37 29.96
C VAL A 99 25.99 27.42 30.68
N ASN A 100 26.45 26.36 30.02
CA ASN A 100 27.33 25.37 30.61
C ASN A 100 28.69 25.95 30.98
N GLN A 101 29.26 26.82 30.14
CA GLN A 101 30.49 27.54 30.47
C GLN A 101 30.30 28.40 31.73
N LYS A 102 29.20 29.16 31.81
CA LYS A 102 28.88 29.97 33.00
C LYS A 102 28.66 29.10 34.24
N GLY A 103 28.01 27.95 34.09
CA GLY A 103 27.80 26.97 35.15
C GLY A 103 29.12 26.38 35.64
N HIS A 104 30.02 25.98 34.75
CA HIS A 104 31.36 25.51 35.10
C HIS A 104 32.15 26.58 35.85
N ASP A 105 32.15 27.82 35.37
CA ASP A 105 32.86 28.92 36.01
C ASP A 105 32.33 29.19 37.43
N TRP A 106 31.05 28.91 37.68
CA TRP A 106 30.41 29.08 38.99
C TRP A 106 30.65 27.86 39.91
N PHE A 107 30.40 26.66 39.43
CA PHE A 107 30.28 25.45 40.25
C PHE A 107 31.52 24.54 40.19
N GLY A 108 32.47 24.78 39.27
CA GLY A 108 33.75 24.06 39.20
C GLY A 108 33.66 22.59 38.78
N TYR A 109 32.56 22.13 38.18
CA TYR A 109 32.47 20.78 37.62
C TYR A 109 33.16 20.73 36.25
N SER A 110 33.88 19.65 35.93
CA SER A 110 34.54 19.51 34.62
C SER A 110 33.52 19.32 33.49
N LEU A 111 33.60 20.16 32.46
CA LEU A 111 32.79 20.00 31.25
C LEU A 111 33.39 18.95 30.31
N PRO A 112 32.58 18.25 29.50
CA PRO A 112 33.08 17.29 28.51
C PRO A 112 34.13 17.90 27.56
N TRP A 113 33.98 19.17 27.20
CA TRP A 113 34.92 19.91 26.35
C TRP A 113 36.12 20.52 27.07
N ALA A 114 36.20 20.43 28.41
CA ALA A 114 37.35 20.93 29.15
C ALA A 114 38.65 20.22 28.74
N GLN A 115 38.55 18.96 28.31
CA GLN A 115 39.67 18.19 27.76
C GLN A 115 40.16 18.73 26.40
N ASP A 116 39.26 19.33 25.63
CA ASP A 116 39.53 19.87 24.29
C ASP A 116 39.92 21.36 24.31
N GLY A 117 40.01 21.96 25.50
CA GLY A 117 40.42 23.35 25.72
C GLY A 117 39.38 24.41 25.36
N SER A 118 38.38 24.09 24.52
CA SER A 118 37.25 24.98 24.22
C SER A 118 36.03 24.21 23.71
N ALA A 119 34.83 24.77 23.92
CA ALA A 119 33.58 24.22 23.37
C ALA A 119 33.63 24.11 21.84
N LYS A 120 34.24 25.10 21.17
CA LYS A 120 34.45 25.07 19.71
C LYS A 120 35.30 23.86 19.28
N ALA A 121 36.45 23.64 19.93
CA ALA A 121 37.32 22.52 19.59
C ALA A 121 36.65 21.16 19.83
N TYR A 122 35.85 21.04 20.90
CA TYR A 122 35.02 19.86 21.16
C TYR A 122 33.98 19.64 20.06
N ASN A 123 33.19 20.66 19.72
CA ASN A 123 32.16 20.57 18.69
C ASN A 123 32.76 20.24 17.32
N GLU A 124 33.91 20.82 16.95
CA GLU A 124 34.64 20.44 15.74
C GLU A 124 35.11 18.98 15.76
N ARG A 125 35.58 18.46 16.91
CA ARG A 125 35.96 17.05 17.04
C ARG A 125 34.74 16.14 16.89
N MET A 126 33.67 16.42 17.63
CA MET A 126 32.43 15.64 17.61
C MET A 126 31.80 15.62 16.21
N SER A 127 31.81 16.76 15.51
CA SER A 127 31.36 16.84 14.11
C SER A 127 32.15 15.89 13.20
N ARG A 128 33.49 15.88 13.31
CA ARG A 128 34.35 14.96 12.54
C ARG A 128 34.15 13.50 12.91
N GLU A 129 33.96 13.20 14.19
CA GLU A 129 33.71 11.84 14.69
C GLU A 129 32.37 11.30 14.19
N GLU A 130 31.30 12.08 14.29
CA GLU A 130 29.97 11.71 13.81
C GLU A 130 29.94 11.63 12.27
N ALA A 131 30.63 12.51 11.55
CA ALA A 131 30.77 12.39 10.09
C ALA A 131 31.50 11.09 9.69
N THR A 132 32.56 10.73 10.43
CA THR A 132 33.28 9.47 10.21
C THR A 132 32.40 8.26 10.52
N ARG A 133 31.62 8.33 11.60
CA ARG A 133 30.66 7.30 12.00
C ARG A 133 29.57 7.12 10.95
N ALA A 134 29.02 8.22 10.45
CA ALA A 134 28.05 8.22 9.36
C ALA A 134 28.58 7.52 8.12
N GLN A 135 29.81 7.83 7.70
CA GLN A 135 30.43 7.19 6.55
C GLN A 135 30.57 5.67 6.76
N LYS A 136 31.09 5.24 7.92
CA LYS A 136 31.22 3.81 8.24
C LYS A 136 29.88 3.07 8.22
N LEU A 137 28.82 3.70 8.74
CA LEU A 137 27.47 3.14 8.72
C LEU A 137 26.90 3.06 7.31
N GLN A 138 27.15 4.09 6.48
CA GLN A 138 26.75 4.10 5.08
C GLN A 138 27.48 3.00 4.28
N ASP A 139 28.80 2.88 4.44
CA ASP A 139 29.58 1.82 3.79
C ASP A 139 29.07 0.43 4.18
N ALA A 140 28.75 0.23 5.47
CA ALA A 140 28.17 -1.01 5.96
C ALA A 140 26.75 -1.26 5.41
N ALA A 141 25.93 -0.22 5.25
CA ALA A 141 24.63 -0.30 4.61
C ALA A 141 24.77 -0.73 3.14
N ASP A 142 25.69 -0.10 2.40
CA ASP A 142 25.94 -0.38 0.98
C ASP A 142 26.41 -1.82 0.76
N ILE A 143 27.32 -2.32 1.62
CA ILE A 143 27.74 -3.74 1.61
C ILE A 143 26.53 -4.66 1.80
N ASN A 144 25.64 -4.36 2.76
CA ASN A 144 24.45 -5.19 3.00
C ASN A 144 23.45 -5.10 1.83
N TYR A 145 23.29 -3.94 1.19
CA TYR A 145 22.50 -3.81 -0.02
C TYR A 145 23.04 -4.66 -1.16
N ASP A 146 24.36 -4.68 -1.36
CA ASP A 146 24.97 -5.47 -2.43
C ASP A 146 24.90 -6.98 -2.14
N LEU A 147 25.06 -7.41 -0.88
CA LEU A 147 24.81 -8.79 -0.47
C LEU A 147 23.33 -9.18 -0.69
N ALA A 148 22.38 -8.30 -0.34
CA ALA A 148 20.96 -8.52 -0.57
C ALA A 148 20.65 -8.66 -2.07
N LYS A 149 21.20 -7.78 -2.92
CA LYS A 149 21.08 -7.87 -4.39
C LYS A 149 21.66 -9.17 -4.93
N GLY A 150 22.82 -9.60 -4.42
CA GLY A 150 23.45 -10.87 -4.79
C GLY A 150 22.55 -12.06 -4.51
N LYS A 151 22.02 -12.16 -3.29
CA LYS A 151 21.13 -13.24 -2.88
C LYS A 151 19.78 -13.21 -3.62
N LEU A 152 19.21 -12.02 -3.86
CA LEU A 152 18.01 -11.87 -4.70
C LEU A 152 18.27 -12.36 -6.13
N LYS A 153 19.43 -12.03 -6.72
CA LYS A 153 19.81 -12.49 -8.05
C LYS A 153 19.92 -14.02 -8.08
N GLU A 154 20.57 -14.63 -7.10
CA GLU A 154 20.67 -16.09 -6.99
C GLU A 154 19.28 -16.75 -6.89
N PHE A 155 18.40 -16.19 -6.07
CA PHE A 155 17.01 -16.64 -5.95
C PHE A 155 16.27 -16.57 -7.29
N PHE A 156 16.31 -15.45 -8.01
CA PHE A 156 15.64 -15.30 -9.30
C PHE A 156 16.26 -16.17 -10.40
N VAL A 157 17.57 -16.38 -10.40
CA VAL A 157 18.23 -17.31 -11.33
C VAL A 157 17.79 -18.74 -11.05
N SER A 158 17.71 -19.14 -9.78
CA SER A 158 17.21 -20.46 -9.39
C SER A 158 15.76 -20.65 -9.82
N LEU A 159 14.89 -19.69 -9.51
CA LEU A 159 13.49 -19.68 -9.92
C LEU A 159 13.35 -19.77 -11.44
N TRP A 160 14.12 -18.99 -12.20
CA TRP A 160 14.09 -19.01 -13.67
C TRP A 160 14.54 -20.36 -14.25
N ASN A 161 15.58 -20.96 -13.69
CA ASN A 161 16.03 -22.29 -14.11
C ASN A 161 14.98 -23.35 -13.81
N GLU A 162 14.28 -23.23 -12.69
CA GLU A 162 13.17 -24.11 -12.32
C GLU A 162 11.97 -23.94 -13.27
N ILE A 163 11.59 -22.71 -13.62
CA ILE A 163 10.57 -22.42 -14.63
C ILE A 163 10.94 -23.02 -15.98
N LYS A 164 12.18 -22.82 -16.43
CA LYS A 164 12.69 -23.42 -17.68
C LYS A 164 12.63 -24.95 -17.64
N ARG A 165 13.01 -25.56 -16.52
CA ARG A 165 12.96 -27.02 -16.33
C ARG A 165 11.52 -27.52 -16.43
N ARG A 166 10.57 -26.87 -15.74
CA ARG A 166 9.14 -27.23 -15.81
C ARG A 166 8.57 -27.02 -17.21
N TRP A 167 8.99 -25.96 -17.90
CA TRP A 167 8.58 -25.69 -19.26
C TRP A 167 9.05 -26.79 -20.22
N THR A 168 10.31 -27.22 -20.12
CA THR A 168 10.87 -28.24 -21.00
C THR A 168 10.37 -29.64 -20.68
N GLN A 169 10.13 -29.95 -19.40
CA GLN A 169 9.73 -31.31 -18.97
C GLN A 169 8.21 -31.52 -18.96
N CYS A 170 7.44 -30.51 -18.54
CA CYS A 170 6.00 -30.61 -18.30
C CYS A 170 5.14 -29.72 -19.22
N GLY A 171 5.78 -28.90 -20.07
CA GLY A 171 5.10 -28.01 -21.00
C GLY A 171 4.81 -26.61 -20.44
N ALA A 172 4.50 -25.69 -21.36
CA ALA A 172 4.34 -24.27 -21.09
C ALA A 172 3.23 -23.96 -20.07
N LEU A 173 2.08 -24.63 -20.19
CA LEU A 173 0.90 -24.32 -19.38
C LEU A 173 1.10 -24.73 -17.91
N TYR A 174 1.74 -25.88 -17.67
CA TYR A 174 2.16 -26.31 -16.34
C TYR A 174 3.18 -25.36 -15.72
N ALA A 175 4.19 -24.94 -16.50
CA ALA A 175 5.20 -24.00 -16.03
C ALA A 175 4.58 -22.66 -15.61
N ILE A 176 3.65 -22.11 -16.38
CA ILE A 176 2.95 -20.86 -16.04
C ILE A 176 2.12 -21.03 -14.77
N ALA A 177 1.24 -22.04 -14.72
CA ALA A 177 0.34 -22.26 -13.59
C ALA A 177 1.10 -22.50 -12.26
N THR A 178 2.20 -23.26 -12.31
CA THR A 178 3.03 -23.49 -11.13
C THR A 178 3.85 -22.25 -10.75
N THR A 179 4.31 -21.44 -11.71
CA THR A 179 5.00 -20.17 -11.40
C THR A 179 4.09 -19.20 -10.67
N ALA A 180 2.83 -19.07 -11.11
CA ALA A 180 1.88 -18.17 -10.45
C ALA A 180 1.51 -18.66 -9.04
N THR A 181 1.42 -19.97 -8.87
CA THR A 181 1.23 -20.61 -7.57
C THR A 181 2.44 -20.32 -6.65
N ASP A 182 3.67 -20.51 -7.14
CA ASP A 182 4.91 -20.22 -6.41
C ASP A 182 5.03 -18.72 -6.07
N ALA A 183 4.60 -17.83 -6.98
CA ALA A 183 4.59 -16.39 -6.74
C ALA A 183 3.57 -15.99 -5.66
N ALA A 184 2.37 -16.58 -5.68
CA ALA A 184 1.38 -16.37 -4.63
C ALA A 184 1.89 -16.85 -3.26
N PHE A 185 2.58 -18.00 -3.24
CA PHE A 185 3.19 -18.52 -2.02
C PHE A 185 4.36 -17.69 -1.52
N PHE A 186 5.23 -17.21 -2.42
CA PHE A 186 6.31 -16.27 -2.07
C PHE A 186 5.78 -14.97 -1.45
N VAL A 187 4.69 -14.41 -2.01
CA VAL A 187 4.03 -13.22 -1.43
C VAL A 187 3.42 -13.55 -0.07
N GLY A 188 2.81 -14.72 0.09
CA GLY A 188 2.28 -15.19 1.38
C GLY A 188 3.36 -15.39 2.44
N GLU A 189 4.51 -15.98 2.08
CA GLU A 189 5.66 -16.17 2.96
C GLU A 189 6.30 -14.84 3.36
N LEU A 190 6.40 -13.87 2.44
CA LEU A 190 6.84 -12.51 2.77
C LEU A 190 5.88 -11.78 3.71
N ALA A 191 4.56 -11.96 3.51
CA ALA A 191 3.55 -11.34 4.36
C ALA A 191 3.58 -11.92 5.78
N LEU A 192 3.78 -13.24 5.93
CA LEU A 192 3.83 -13.93 7.21
C LEU A 192 5.17 -13.75 7.94
N GLY A 193 6.28 -13.71 7.21
CA GLY A 193 7.63 -13.67 7.79
C GLY A 193 8.13 -12.27 8.19
N ALA A 194 7.62 -11.20 7.56
CA ALA A 194 8.22 -9.88 7.70
C ALA A 194 7.40 -8.85 8.49
N GLY A 195 6.14 -9.11 8.84
CA GLY A 195 5.28 -8.06 9.43
C GLY A 195 5.37 -6.77 8.59
N LEU A 196 5.05 -6.90 7.30
CA LEU A 196 5.26 -5.95 6.21
C LEU A 196 5.79 -4.55 6.62
N THR A 197 7.12 -4.41 6.68
CA THR A 197 7.73 -3.08 6.68
C THR A 197 7.45 -2.38 5.34
N ALA A 198 7.30 -1.05 5.35
CA ALA A 198 6.96 -0.26 4.16
C ALA A 198 7.92 -0.49 2.98
N GLY A 199 9.18 -0.84 3.25
CA GLY A 199 10.19 -1.20 2.23
C GLY A 199 9.88 -2.49 1.48
N ALA A 200 9.42 -3.55 2.16
CA ALA A 200 9.05 -4.81 1.53
C ALA A 200 7.82 -4.66 0.63
N ILE A 201 6.83 -3.86 1.05
CA ILE A 201 5.66 -3.52 0.23
C ILE A 201 6.07 -2.74 -1.03
N LYS A 202 7.04 -1.82 -0.92
CA LYS A 202 7.53 -1.04 -2.07
C LYS A 202 8.27 -1.91 -3.09
N LEU A 203 9.07 -2.87 -2.62
CA LEU A 203 9.70 -3.88 -3.48
C LEU A 203 8.64 -4.74 -4.19
N LEU A 204 7.63 -5.23 -3.46
CA LEU A 204 6.54 -6.05 -4.02
C LEU A 204 5.72 -5.30 -5.08
N LYS A 205 5.42 -4.01 -4.87
CA LYS A 205 4.72 -3.17 -5.86
C LYS A 205 5.54 -2.90 -7.13
N SER A 206 6.86 -3.04 -7.08
CA SER A 206 7.75 -2.77 -8.21
C SER A 206 7.90 -3.96 -9.17
N ILE A 207 7.55 -5.17 -8.73
CA ILE A 207 7.68 -6.38 -9.55
C ILE A 207 6.38 -6.57 -10.35
N LYS A 208 6.37 -6.10 -11.60
CA LYS A 208 5.30 -6.38 -12.57
C LYS A 208 5.71 -7.56 -13.45
N PHE A 209 5.07 -8.72 -13.29
CA PHE A 209 5.21 -9.82 -14.24
C PHE A 209 4.25 -9.58 -15.41
N MET A 210 4.77 -9.15 -16.57
CA MET A 210 4.03 -9.17 -17.83
C MET A 210 4.64 -10.21 -18.77
N THR A 211 4.01 -11.38 -18.88
CA THR A 211 4.36 -12.36 -19.92
C THR A 211 3.71 -11.94 -21.23
N HIS A 212 4.44 -11.18 -22.06
CA HIS A 212 4.05 -11.00 -23.46
C HIS A 212 4.39 -12.28 -24.23
N LEU A 213 3.39 -13.13 -24.48
CA LEU A 213 3.46 -14.24 -25.43
C LEU A 213 3.41 -13.71 -26.86
N ALA A 214 4.48 -13.05 -27.29
CA ALA A 214 4.66 -12.65 -28.68
C ALA A 214 5.71 -13.56 -29.34
N GLY A 215 5.22 -14.58 -30.06
CA GLY A 215 6.00 -15.24 -31.11
C GLY A 215 6.44 -16.68 -30.84
N VAL A 216 5.50 -17.63 -30.78
CA VAL A 216 5.76 -19.03 -31.19
C VAL A 216 4.47 -19.62 -31.78
N GLY A 217 4.49 -19.97 -33.07
CA GLY A 217 3.66 -21.03 -33.67
C GLY A 217 2.14 -20.83 -33.76
N ARG A 218 1.64 -20.70 -34.99
CA ARG A 218 0.23 -20.50 -35.41
C ARG A 218 -0.80 -21.60 -35.03
N ALA A 219 -0.62 -22.39 -33.98
CA ALA A 219 -1.48 -23.56 -33.72
C ALA A 219 -2.10 -23.69 -32.32
N VAL A 220 -1.68 -22.95 -31.29
CA VAL A 220 -2.34 -23.03 -29.96
C VAL A 220 -2.32 -21.67 -29.25
N THR A 221 -3.29 -20.81 -29.53
CA THR A 221 -3.50 -19.56 -28.80
C THR A 221 -4.58 -19.74 -27.74
N ALA A 222 -4.24 -20.33 -26.59
CA ALA A 222 -5.05 -20.18 -25.38
C ALA A 222 -4.64 -18.85 -24.72
N ALA A 223 -5.58 -17.91 -24.60
CA ALA A 223 -5.34 -16.67 -23.89
C ALA A 223 -5.43 -16.96 -22.38
N ALA A 224 -4.27 -17.15 -21.74
CA ALA A 224 -4.16 -17.16 -20.30
C ALA A 224 -3.58 -15.81 -19.85
N SER A 225 -4.32 -15.08 -19.02
CA SER A 225 -3.80 -13.92 -18.31
C SER A 225 -4.03 -14.11 -16.81
N GLU A 226 -2.97 -13.85 -16.04
CA GLU A 226 -3.01 -13.91 -14.59
C GLU A 226 -2.57 -12.56 -14.03
N THR A 227 -3.32 -12.06 -13.06
CA THR A 227 -2.99 -10.84 -12.32
C THR A 227 -3.09 -11.12 -10.83
N VAL A 228 -2.05 -10.73 -10.10
CA VAL A 228 -2.00 -10.78 -8.64
C VAL A 228 -2.00 -9.36 -8.13
N THR A 229 -2.98 -9.02 -7.31
CA THR A 229 -3.11 -7.69 -6.70
C THR A 229 -3.03 -7.84 -5.18
N VAL A 230 -2.07 -7.17 -4.57
CA VAL A 230 -1.92 -7.10 -3.11
C VAL A 230 -2.47 -5.74 -2.65
N THR A 231 -3.54 -5.78 -1.86
CA THR A 231 -4.18 -4.57 -1.30
C THR A 231 -3.61 -4.23 0.07
N LYS A 232 -3.94 -3.05 0.60
CA LYS A 232 -3.45 -2.57 1.91
C LYS A 232 -3.87 -3.46 3.09
N ASP A 233 -4.95 -4.24 2.93
CA ASP A 233 -5.57 -5.01 4.01
C ASP A 233 -5.07 -6.45 4.09
N THR A 234 -3.87 -6.74 3.55
CA THR A 234 -3.33 -8.10 3.44
C THR A 234 -4.22 -9.07 2.64
N MET A 235 -5.13 -8.54 1.82
CA MET A 235 -5.88 -9.32 0.85
C MET A 235 -5.07 -9.50 -0.44
N VAL A 236 -4.77 -10.76 -0.76
CA VAL A 236 -4.15 -11.18 -2.02
C VAL A 236 -5.26 -11.69 -2.94
N THR A 237 -5.57 -10.94 -4.00
CA THR A 237 -6.52 -11.39 -5.01
C THR A 237 -5.77 -11.90 -6.23
N VAL A 238 -5.95 -13.18 -6.54
CA VAL A 238 -5.43 -13.85 -7.73
C VAL A 238 -6.58 -13.97 -8.72
N THR A 239 -6.44 -13.33 -9.87
CA THR A 239 -7.38 -13.49 -11.00
C THR A 239 -6.70 -14.27 -12.10
N ALA A 240 -7.26 -15.42 -12.46
CA ALA A 240 -6.85 -16.21 -13.62
C ALA A 240 -7.98 -16.25 -14.63
N VAL A 241 -7.70 -15.90 -15.89
CA VAL A 241 -8.65 -16.06 -16.99
C VAL A 241 -8.14 -17.15 -17.91
N MET A 242 -8.93 -18.21 -18.08
CA MET A 242 -8.56 -19.38 -18.88
C MET A 242 -9.70 -19.76 -19.83
N GLY A 243 -9.37 -19.95 -21.11
CA GLY A 243 -10.32 -20.44 -22.10
C GLY A 243 -9.61 -20.88 -23.39
N ALA A 244 -10.14 -21.91 -24.03
CA ALA A 244 -9.75 -22.25 -25.39
C ALA A 244 -10.32 -21.21 -26.36
N PRO A 245 -9.60 -20.85 -27.45
CA PRO A 245 -10.12 -19.90 -28.43
C PRO A 245 -11.42 -20.43 -29.04
N GLY A 246 -12.46 -19.60 -29.03
CA GLY A 246 -13.82 -19.98 -29.48
C GLY A 246 -14.72 -20.62 -28.41
N SER A 247 -14.23 -20.79 -27.17
CA SER A 247 -15.00 -21.31 -26.05
C SER A 247 -15.32 -20.21 -25.02
N ALA A 248 -16.26 -20.49 -24.11
CA ALA A 248 -16.52 -19.61 -22.97
C ALA A 248 -15.25 -19.50 -22.10
N MET A 249 -14.76 -18.28 -21.92
CA MET A 249 -13.63 -17.97 -21.02
C MET A 249 -14.12 -18.11 -19.57
N ARG A 250 -13.36 -18.84 -18.75
CA ARG A 250 -13.60 -18.95 -17.31
C ARG A 250 -12.69 -17.97 -16.59
N ARG A 251 -13.29 -17.05 -15.82
CA ARG A 251 -12.57 -16.17 -14.90
C ARG A 251 -12.65 -16.78 -13.51
N ILE A 252 -11.51 -17.13 -12.94
CA ILE A 252 -11.39 -17.59 -11.57
C ILE A 252 -10.77 -16.44 -10.78
N VAL A 253 -11.51 -15.94 -9.79
CA VAL A 253 -11.01 -14.95 -8.83
C VAL A 253 -10.91 -15.65 -7.48
N ARG A 254 -9.73 -15.62 -6.86
CA ARG A 254 -9.53 -16.09 -5.49
C ARG A 254 -8.92 -14.97 -4.67
N SER A 255 -9.57 -14.64 -3.56
CA SER A 255 -9.08 -13.66 -2.60
C SER A 255 -8.66 -14.38 -1.34
N TYR A 256 -7.46 -14.09 -0.85
CA TYR A 256 -6.91 -14.63 0.39
C TYR A 256 -6.71 -13.49 1.36
N LYS A 257 -7.33 -13.55 2.53
CA LYS A 257 -7.14 -12.58 3.60
C LYS A 257 -6.24 -13.18 4.68
N ALA A 258 -5.23 -12.47 5.12
CA ALA A 258 -4.36 -12.96 6.19
C ALA A 258 -5.16 -13.15 7.49
N GLY A 259 -5.28 -14.39 7.96
CA GLY A 259 -5.94 -14.74 9.23
C GLY A 259 -7.27 -15.49 9.12
N ASP A 260 -7.94 -15.47 7.96
CA ASP A 260 -9.20 -16.20 7.75
C ASP A 260 -8.95 -17.47 6.90
N LEU A 261 -9.27 -18.65 7.45
CA LEU A 261 -9.04 -19.97 6.83
C LEU A 261 -10.14 -20.38 5.84
N GLU A 262 -11.12 -19.51 5.56
CA GLU A 262 -12.18 -19.78 4.58
C GLU A 262 -11.91 -19.03 3.28
N ALA A 263 -11.70 -19.78 2.20
CA ALA A 263 -11.64 -19.22 0.86
C ALA A 263 -13.07 -19.04 0.33
N GLU A 264 -13.49 -17.79 0.12
CA GLU A 264 -14.71 -17.52 -0.66
C GLU A 264 -14.46 -17.91 -2.12
N VAL A 265 -15.20 -18.92 -2.59
CA VAL A 265 -15.19 -19.37 -3.98
C VAL A 265 -16.38 -18.74 -4.68
N GLU A 266 -16.16 -17.66 -5.41
CA GLU A 266 -17.16 -17.11 -6.31
C GLU A 266 -17.04 -17.79 -7.69
N GLU A 267 -17.81 -18.86 -7.90
CA GLU A 267 -17.94 -19.50 -9.20
C GLU A 267 -19.02 -18.75 -10.02
N LEU A 268 -18.58 -17.87 -10.92
CA LEU A 268 -19.50 -17.22 -11.87
C LEU A 268 -19.90 -18.23 -12.97
N GLN A 269 -21.06 -18.86 -12.79
CA GLN A 269 -21.69 -19.66 -13.84
C GLN A 269 -22.19 -18.75 -14.97
N ALA A 270 -21.71 -18.98 -16.19
CA ALA A 270 -22.28 -18.41 -17.41
C ALA A 270 -23.50 -19.23 -17.83
N HIS A 271 -24.70 -18.66 -17.72
CA HIS A 271 -25.93 -19.26 -18.24
C HIS A 271 -25.97 -19.22 -19.77
N SER A 272 -25.98 -20.39 -20.41
CA SER A 272 -26.52 -20.59 -21.77
C SER A 272 -27.99 -21.02 -21.64
N GLY A 273 -28.92 -20.30 -22.26
CA GLY A 273 -30.34 -20.39 -21.94
C GLY A 273 -31.18 -21.50 -22.57
N VAL A 274 -32.43 -21.54 -22.08
CA VAL A 274 -33.72 -21.84 -22.75
C VAL A 274 -34.30 -23.27 -22.63
N LEU A 275 -35.12 -23.47 -21.57
CA LEU A 275 -36.54 -23.91 -21.52
C LEU A 275 -36.85 -24.94 -20.41
N ARG A 276 -37.77 -24.58 -19.50
CA ARG A 276 -39.08 -25.24 -19.31
C ARG A 276 -39.96 -24.47 -18.32
N GLU A 277 -41.20 -24.21 -18.71
CA GLU A 277 -42.32 -23.98 -17.78
C GLU A 277 -42.59 -25.30 -17.04
N ASP A 278 -42.78 -25.22 -15.71
CA ASP A 278 -43.77 -26.01 -14.94
C ASP A 278 -43.71 -25.63 -13.43
N GLY A 279 -44.82 -25.05 -12.96
CA GLY A 279 -45.50 -25.24 -11.66
C GLY A 279 -44.77 -25.27 -10.29
N GLN A 280 -45.11 -24.27 -9.46
CA GLN A 280 -45.19 -24.24 -7.97
C GLN A 280 -43.85 -24.24 -7.19
N SER A 281 -43.55 -23.40 -6.19
CA SER A 281 -44.19 -22.28 -5.46
C SER A 281 -43.04 -21.50 -4.75
N PRO A 282 -43.27 -20.27 -4.24
CA PRO A 282 -42.25 -19.22 -4.22
C PRO A 282 -41.55 -18.95 -2.86
N LEU A 283 -40.53 -18.08 -2.96
CA LEU A 283 -39.88 -17.25 -1.93
C LEU A 283 -38.67 -17.86 -1.19
N ARG A 284 -37.54 -17.94 -1.91
CA ARG A 284 -36.25 -17.63 -1.28
C ARG A 284 -36.21 -16.10 -1.15
N GLU A 285 -36.29 -15.62 0.09
CA GLU A 285 -36.17 -14.22 0.46
C GLU A 285 -34.86 -13.68 -0.16
N GLU A 286 -34.97 -12.92 -1.25
CA GLU A 286 -33.88 -12.07 -1.74
C GLU A 286 -33.52 -11.17 -0.56
N GLN A 287 -32.40 -11.46 0.09
CA GLN A 287 -31.86 -10.60 1.12
C GLN A 287 -31.66 -9.23 0.47
N ALA A 288 -32.49 -8.27 0.88
CA ALA A 288 -32.39 -6.90 0.41
C ALA A 288 -30.92 -6.45 0.54
N PRO A 289 -30.34 -5.79 -0.48
CA PRO A 289 -28.95 -5.40 -0.45
C PRO A 289 -28.67 -4.65 0.85
N GLN A 290 -27.76 -5.19 1.66
CA GLN A 290 -27.40 -4.56 2.93
C GLN A 290 -26.85 -3.16 2.61
N ARG A 291 -27.52 -2.13 3.14
CA ARG A 291 -27.08 -0.75 2.96
C ARG A 291 -25.68 -0.58 3.53
N ARG A 292 -24.79 0.02 2.75
CA ARG A 292 -23.42 0.31 3.18
C ARG A 292 -23.43 1.27 4.37
N THR A 293 -22.46 1.10 5.27
CA THR A 293 -22.27 2.03 6.39
C THR A 293 -21.75 3.38 5.87
N ALA A 294 -21.98 4.45 6.64
CA ALA A 294 -21.49 5.79 6.28
C ALA A 294 -19.96 5.83 6.12
N THR A 295 -19.23 5.06 6.94
CA THR A 295 -17.77 4.90 6.85
C THR A 295 -17.37 4.27 5.52
N ALA A 296 -17.96 3.13 5.15
CA ALA A 296 -17.64 2.47 3.87
C ALA A 296 -17.94 3.37 2.66
N ILE A 297 -18.99 4.20 2.74
CA ILE A 297 -19.31 5.21 1.74
C ILE A 297 -18.22 6.29 1.65
N GLY A 298 -17.72 6.76 2.79
CA GLY A 298 -16.62 7.72 2.88
C GLY A 298 -15.32 7.17 2.28
N ASP A 299 -14.94 5.95 2.67
CA ASP A 299 -13.71 5.30 2.23
C ASP A 299 -13.65 5.12 0.70
N LEU A 300 -14.78 4.77 0.08
CA LEU A 300 -14.88 4.65 -1.38
C LEU A 300 -14.73 5.99 -2.09
N ALA A 301 -15.31 7.06 -1.52
CA ALA A 301 -15.14 8.40 -2.07
C ALA A 301 -13.68 8.87 -1.97
N GLU A 302 -13.01 8.61 -0.84
CA GLU A 302 -11.59 8.95 -0.64
C GLU A 302 -10.67 8.16 -1.57
N ALA A 303 -10.93 6.87 -1.78
CA ALA A 303 -10.18 6.05 -2.74
C ALA A 303 -10.30 6.64 -4.16
N GLN A 304 -11.52 6.97 -4.59
CA GLN A 304 -11.74 7.58 -5.90
C GLN A 304 -11.14 9.00 -6.00
N ALA A 305 -11.11 9.75 -4.90
CA ALA A 305 -10.45 11.06 -4.83
C ALA A 305 -8.92 10.93 -4.95
N ARG A 306 -8.32 9.93 -4.31
CA ARG A 306 -6.88 9.65 -4.44
C ARG A 306 -6.51 9.33 -5.89
N ASP A 307 -7.27 8.47 -6.57
CA ASP A 307 -7.04 8.13 -7.98
C ASP A 307 -7.17 9.36 -8.89
N ARG A 308 -8.18 10.19 -8.62
CA ARG A 308 -8.37 11.46 -9.34
C ARG A 308 -7.20 12.42 -9.12
N LEU A 309 -6.74 12.58 -7.88
CA LEU A 309 -5.61 13.45 -7.54
C LEU A 309 -4.32 12.97 -8.23
N ASN A 310 -4.09 11.66 -8.24
CA ASN A 310 -2.99 11.02 -8.96
C ASN A 310 -3.07 11.29 -10.48
N SER A 311 -4.26 11.21 -11.09
CA SER A 311 -4.45 11.53 -12.52
C SER A 311 -4.20 13.01 -12.88
N GLN A 312 -4.25 13.91 -11.89
CA GLN A 312 -3.90 15.32 -12.06
C GLN A 312 -2.39 15.59 -11.92
N GLY A 313 -1.57 14.54 -11.77
CA GLY A 313 -0.11 14.63 -11.65
C GLY A 313 0.41 14.79 -10.22
N PHE A 314 -0.46 14.75 -9.22
CA PHE A 314 -0.07 14.74 -7.80
C PHE A 314 0.15 13.29 -7.37
N THR A 315 1.36 12.76 -7.56
CA THR A 315 1.66 11.34 -7.31
C THR A 315 2.12 11.06 -5.89
N ASP A 316 2.65 12.07 -5.19
CA ASP A 316 3.03 11.97 -3.79
C ASP A 316 1.82 12.33 -2.94
N ILE A 317 1.00 11.33 -2.57
CA ILE A 317 -0.27 11.56 -1.86
C ILE A 317 -0.22 10.97 -0.45
N ARG A 318 -0.41 11.81 0.56
CA ARG A 318 -0.55 11.44 1.98
C ARG A 318 -1.96 11.71 2.48
N ALA A 319 -2.30 11.05 3.57
CA ALA A 319 -3.44 11.38 4.42
C ALA A 319 -2.87 11.58 5.82
N LEU A 320 -3.44 12.49 6.61
CA LEU A 320 -3.02 12.73 7.98
C LEU A 320 -4.23 12.54 8.87
N LYS A 321 -4.37 11.39 9.51
CA LYS A 321 -5.54 11.01 10.30
C LYS A 321 -5.13 10.42 11.65
N ASN A 322 -5.87 10.74 12.69
CA ASN A 322 -5.70 10.12 14.01
C ASN A 322 -6.47 8.78 14.10
N ASN A 323 -6.42 8.11 15.27
CA ASN A 323 -7.11 6.83 15.50
C ASN A 323 -8.65 6.90 15.42
N SER A 324 -9.23 8.09 15.34
CA SER A 324 -10.68 8.30 15.13
C SER A 324 -11.01 8.69 13.69
N GLU A 325 -10.07 8.51 12.76
CA GLU A 325 -10.20 8.89 11.35
C GLU A 325 -10.50 10.40 11.16
N HIS A 326 -10.10 11.23 12.12
CA HIS A 326 -10.21 12.69 12.02
C HIS A 326 -8.89 13.27 11.58
N GLY A 327 -8.92 14.17 10.59
CA GLY A 327 -7.70 14.58 9.94
C GLY A 327 -7.87 15.30 8.61
N ILE A 328 -6.78 15.36 7.85
CA ILE A 328 -6.77 15.81 6.46
C ILE A 328 -6.91 14.56 5.58
N ASP A 329 -7.95 14.51 4.77
CA ASP A 329 -8.25 13.33 3.95
C ASP A 329 -7.13 13.06 2.94
N LEU A 330 -6.76 14.06 2.14
CA LEU A 330 -5.72 13.94 1.12
C LEU A 330 -4.89 15.21 0.98
N VAL A 331 -3.57 15.05 0.99
CA VAL A 331 -2.61 16.07 0.53
C VAL A 331 -1.77 15.45 -0.58
N GLY A 332 -1.83 16.05 -1.76
CA GLY A 332 -1.04 15.66 -2.92
C GLY A 332 0.03 16.68 -3.24
N ARG A 333 1.26 16.23 -3.47
CA ARG A 333 2.35 17.03 -4.05
C ARG A 333 2.63 16.55 -5.48
N ASN A 334 2.74 17.51 -6.39
CA ASN A 334 3.21 17.26 -7.74
C ASN A 334 4.75 17.23 -7.71
N PRO A 335 5.41 16.09 -7.99
CA PRO A 335 6.86 15.99 -7.86
C PRO A 335 7.63 16.81 -8.91
N GLN A 336 6.99 17.19 -10.02
CA GLN A 336 7.62 17.93 -11.10
C GLN A 336 7.62 19.44 -10.83
N THR A 337 6.53 19.95 -10.26
CA THR A 337 6.35 21.39 -10.01
C THR A 337 6.51 21.79 -8.55
N GLY A 338 6.46 20.83 -7.63
CA GLY A 338 6.39 21.08 -6.19
C GLY A 338 5.05 21.62 -5.71
N ALA A 339 4.07 21.85 -6.59
CA ALA A 339 2.76 22.37 -6.21
C ALA A 339 2.04 21.39 -5.28
N VAL A 340 1.32 21.92 -4.29
CA VAL A 340 0.58 21.14 -3.30
C VAL A 340 -0.92 21.40 -3.43
N LYS A 341 -1.71 20.34 -3.30
CA LYS A 341 -3.15 20.40 -3.23
C LYS A 341 -3.66 19.63 -2.03
N VAL A 342 -4.45 20.30 -1.20
CA VAL A 342 -5.18 19.72 -0.08
C VAL A 342 -6.62 19.51 -0.50
N VAL A 343 -7.15 18.31 -0.30
CA VAL A 343 -8.50 17.92 -0.68
C VAL A 343 -9.24 17.35 0.52
N GLU A 344 -10.35 18.00 0.87
CA GLU A 344 -11.37 17.46 1.77
C GLU A 344 -12.42 16.70 0.94
N VAL A 345 -12.73 15.47 1.32
CA VAL A 345 -13.63 14.59 0.56
C VAL A 345 -14.97 14.46 1.28
N LYS A 346 -16.07 14.74 0.56
CA LYS A 346 -17.44 14.59 1.10
C LYS A 346 -18.28 13.68 0.22
N ALA A 347 -18.77 12.59 0.79
CA ALA A 347 -19.72 11.71 0.12
C ALA A 347 -21.18 12.12 0.38
N ASN A 348 -22.06 11.95 -0.60
CA ASN A 348 -23.51 12.06 -0.47
C ASN A 348 -23.98 13.34 0.26
N SER A 349 -24.69 13.21 1.38
CA SER A 349 -25.21 14.33 2.17
C SER A 349 -24.21 14.87 3.21
N ALA A 350 -23.00 14.31 3.32
CA ALA A 350 -22.03 14.73 4.33
C ALA A 350 -21.65 16.22 4.21
N SER A 351 -21.56 16.90 5.35
CA SER A 351 -21.19 18.32 5.46
C SER A 351 -19.81 18.47 6.10
N LEU A 352 -19.28 19.71 6.04
CA LEU A 352 -18.11 20.08 6.82
C LEU A 352 -18.46 20.10 8.32
N ASN A 353 -17.49 19.81 9.17
CA ASN A 353 -17.58 20.06 10.62
C ASN A 353 -17.12 21.50 10.95
N ASP A 354 -17.36 21.96 12.17
CA ASP A 354 -17.07 23.34 12.59
C ASP A 354 -15.61 23.77 12.34
N LEU A 355 -14.64 22.88 12.54
CA LEU A 355 -13.22 23.15 12.28
C LEU A 355 -12.95 23.31 10.78
N GLN A 356 -13.52 22.43 9.95
CA GLN A 356 -13.40 22.48 8.49
C GLN A 356 -14.08 23.72 7.89
N GLU A 357 -15.12 24.23 8.55
CA GLU A 357 -15.80 25.45 8.15
C GLU A 357 -14.92 26.71 8.29
N MET A 358 -13.84 26.64 9.07
CA MET A 358 -12.88 27.74 9.20
C MET A 358 -11.98 27.93 7.96
N GLY A 359 -12.02 26.99 7.01
CA GLY A 359 -11.31 27.08 5.74
C GLY A 359 -10.10 26.15 5.65
N GLY A 360 -9.76 25.80 4.42
CA GLY A 360 -8.72 24.82 4.09
C GLY A 360 -7.35 25.15 4.68
N PRO A 361 -6.83 26.38 4.52
CA PRO A 361 -5.54 26.75 5.10
C PRO A 361 -5.51 26.56 6.62
N HIS A 362 -6.45 27.18 7.34
CA HIS A 362 -6.48 27.13 8.80
C HIS A 362 -6.70 25.72 9.34
N TYR A 363 -7.59 24.94 8.71
CA TYR A 363 -7.82 23.55 9.07
C TYR A 363 -6.57 22.70 8.88
N THR A 364 -5.90 22.85 7.74
CA THR A 364 -4.69 22.09 7.40
C THR A 364 -3.58 22.36 8.40
N ASP A 365 -3.26 23.63 8.63
CA ASP A 365 -2.20 24.06 9.56
C ASP A 365 -2.50 23.53 10.98
N THR A 366 -3.74 23.70 11.45
CA THR A 366 -4.17 23.21 12.79
C THR A 366 -3.99 21.70 12.94
N GLN A 367 -4.28 20.92 11.89
CA GLN A 367 -4.19 19.47 11.97
C GLN A 367 -2.74 18.97 11.88
N ILE A 368 -1.89 19.64 11.08
CA ILE A 368 -0.44 19.38 11.05
C ILE A 368 0.17 19.69 12.41
N ASP A 369 -0.09 20.89 12.96
CA ASP A 369 0.45 21.31 14.26
C ASP A 369 0.04 20.35 15.38
N ARG A 370 -1.22 19.94 15.42
CA ARG A 370 -1.73 18.98 16.42
C ARG A 370 -1.10 17.61 16.27
N ALA A 371 -0.87 17.13 15.05
CA ALA A 371 -0.20 15.87 14.82
C ALA A 371 1.26 15.93 15.26
N MET A 372 1.99 17.00 14.92
CA MET A 372 3.40 17.18 15.33
C MET A 372 3.56 17.32 16.85
N SER A 373 2.67 18.06 17.51
CA SER A 373 2.69 18.24 18.97
C SER A 373 2.10 17.07 19.74
N GLY A 374 1.38 16.16 19.07
CA GLY A 374 0.59 15.12 19.73
C GLY A 374 -0.52 15.70 20.61
N ASP A 375 -1.09 16.85 20.26
CA ASP A 375 -2.06 17.54 21.11
C ASP A 375 -3.49 16.97 21.03
N GLY A 376 -4.19 16.99 22.18
CA GLY A 376 -5.58 16.57 22.27
C GLY A 376 -5.81 15.13 21.80
N HIS A 377 -6.65 14.96 20.77
CA HIS A 377 -6.95 13.65 20.17
C HIS A 377 -5.80 13.06 19.34
N TRP A 378 -4.68 13.77 19.18
CA TRP A 378 -3.49 13.30 18.49
C TRP A 378 -2.46 12.63 19.41
N LYS A 379 -2.67 12.64 20.74
CA LYS A 379 -1.81 11.92 21.71
C LYS A 379 -1.66 10.43 21.42
N SER A 380 -2.70 9.84 20.84
CA SER A 380 -2.76 8.44 20.44
C SER A 380 -3.07 8.37 18.95
N MET A 381 -2.19 8.91 18.12
CA MET A 381 -2.27 8.74 16.66
C MET A 381 -1.53 7.47 16.22
N PRO A 382 -1.84 6.90 15.04
CA PRO A 382 -1.08 5.79 14.48
C PRO A 382 0.42 6.10 14.35
N ASP A 383 1.26 5.07 14.49
CA ASP A 383 2.71 5.20 14.30
C ASP A 383 3.04 5.79 12.92
N GLY A 384 4.03 6.69 12.87
CA GLY A 384 4.47 7.37 11.64
C GLY A 384 3.61 8.58 11.22
N MET A 385 2.53 8.90 11.94
CA MET A 385 1.75 10.12 11.66
C MET A 385 2.46 11.41 12.04
N GLY A 386 3.37 11.37 13.03
CA GLY A 386 4.25 12.50 13.35
C GLY A 386 5.18 12.85 12.18
N ASP A 387 5.89 11.84 11.66
CA ASP A 387 6.75 11.98 10.48
C ASP A 387 5.95 12.43 9.24
N THR A 388 4.73 11.92 9.09
CA THR A 388 3.84 12.35 8.00
C THR A 388 3.45 13.82 8.16
N ALA A 389 3.18 14.28 9.37
CA ALA A 389 2.85 15.69 9.63
C ALA A 389 4.05 16.61 9.35
N GLU A 390 5.26 16.20 9.73
CA GLU A 390 6.50 16.93 9.41
C GLU A 390 6.74 16.99 7.90
N GLU A 391 6.60 15.86 7.17
CA GLU A 391 6.69 15.83 5.71
C GLU A 391 5.66 16.78 5.05
N LEU A 392 4.42 16.80 5.58
CA LEU A 392 3.39 17.71 5.10
C LEU A 392 3.69 19.17 5.43
N SER A 393 4.23 19.48 6.61
CA SER A 393 4.68 20.83 6.96
C SER A 393 5.71 21.32 5.95
N ASP A 394 6.73 20.51 5.65
CA ASP A 394 7.76 20.81 4.65
C ASP A 394 7.18 21.03 3.26
N TRP A 395 6.23 20.17 2.85
CA TRP A 395 5.55 20.32 1.57
C TRP A 395 4.81 21.65 1.50
N MET A 396 4.08 22.01 2.56
CA MET A 396 3.36 23.26 2.62
C MET A 396 4.33 24.45 2.58
N ASP A 397 5.42 24.44 3.34
CA ASP A 397 6.35 25.59 3.36
C ASP A 397 7.10 25.77 2.04
N ALA A 398 7.50 24.68 1.40
CA ALA A 398 8.25 24.71 0.14
C ALA A 398 7.38 24.88 -1.12
N ALA A 399 6.05 24.73 -1.01
CA ALA A 399 5.17 24.71 -2.18
C ALA A 399 5.14 26.07 -2.90
N PRO A 400 5.44 26.14 -4.21
CA PRO A 400 5.31 27.37 -4.98
C PRO A 400 3.85 27.78 -5.20
N SER A 401 2.91 26.84 -5.04
CA SER A 401 1.48 27.12 -5.04
C SER A 401 0.74 26.09 -4.21
N LYS A 402 -0.30 26.55 -3.51
CA LYS A 402 -1.18 25.74 -2.67
C LYS A 402 -2.61 25.87 -3.19
N GLN A 403 -3.34 24.76 -3.23
CA GLN A 403 -4.75 24.74 -3.59
C GLN A 403 -5.52 23.98 -2.52
N TYR A 404 -6.64 24.53 -2.09
CA TYR A 404 -7.53 23.90 -1.11
C TYR A 404 -8.88 23.68 -1.76
N GLU A 405 -9.32 22.43 -1.86
CA GLU A 405 -10.56 22.09 -2.54
C GLU A 405 -11.40 21.14 -1.69
N ILE A 406 -12.73 21.25 -1.79
CA ILE A 406 -13.66 20.23 -1.27
C ILE A 406 -14.19 19.45 -2.46
N TRP A 407 -13.98 18.14 -2.48
CA TRP A 407 -14.44 17.25 -3.55
C TRP A 407 -15.67 16.48 -3.09
N LYS A 408 -16.74 16.57 -3.89
CA LYS A 408 -18.01 15.92 -3.60
C LYS A 408 -18.17 14.67 -4.46
N TYR A 409 -18.57 13.57 -3.85
CA TYR A 409 -18.88 12.31 -4.52
C TYR A 409 -20.30 11.87 -4.20
N ASP A 410 -21.00 11.31 -5.19
CA ASP A 410 -22.23 10.55 -4.99
C ASP A 410 -21.84 9.06 -5.03
N VAL A 411 -22.07 8.32 -3.95
CA VAL A 411 -21.72 6.90 -3.81
C VAL A 411 -23.01 6.08 -3.74
N ALA A 412 -23.20 5.20 -4.72
CA ALA A 412 -24.35 4.32 -4.83
C ALA A 412 -24.18 3.04 -3.97
N ASP A 413 -25.28 2.32 -3.75
CA ASP A 413 -25.31 1.09 -2.93
C ASP A 413 -24.43 -0.03 -3.52
N ASP A 414 -24.25 -0.05 -4.84
CA ASP A 414 -23.34 -0.97 -5.55
C ASP A 414 -21.85 -0.64 -5.34
N GLY A 415 -21.54 0.49 -4.69
CA GLY A 415 -20.19 0.96 -4.42
C GLY A 415 -19.60 1.88 -5.47
N THR A 416 -20.36 2.19 -6.52
CA THR A 416 -19.92 3.13 -7.54
C THR A 416 -19.84 4.53 -6.96
N ALA A 417 -18.62 5.10 -6.89
CA ALA A 417 -18.36 6.47 -6.46
C ALA A 417 -18.22 7.40 -7.67
N THR A 418 -19.20 8.29 -7.86
CA THR A 418 -19.22 9.25 -8.97
C THR A 418 -18.84 10.64 -8.49
N TYR A 419 -17.81 11.22 -9.09
CA TYR A 419 -17.41 12.59 -8.79
C TYR A 419 -18.51 13.58 -9.22
N ARG A 420 -18.99 14.37 -8.27
CA ARG A 420 -20.07 15.34 -8.46
C ARG A 420 -19.58 16.73 -8.79
N GLY A 421 -18.39 17.09 -8.31
CA GLY A 421 -17.78 18.40 -8.50
C GLY A 421 -16.91 18.81 -7.31
N LYS A 422 -16.25 19.96 -7.44
CA LYS A 422 -15.42 20.57 -6.40
C LYS A 422 -15.85 21.98 -6.06
N ALA A 423 -15.64 22.37 -4.82
CA ALA A 423 -15.73 23.74 -4.37
C ALA A 423 -14.34 24.23 -3.95
N ASP A 424 -14.10 25.53 -4.12
CA ASP A 424 -12.94 26.20 -3.52
C ASP A 424 -13.06 26.13 -1.99
N TRP A 425 -11.96 25.87 -1.29
CA TRP A 425 -11.87 25.82 0.17
C TRP A 425 -10.87 26.84 0.73
N ASP A 426 -10.37 27.73 -0.12
CA ASP A 426 -9.39 28.75 0.25
C ASP A 426 -10.07 30.01 0.82
N TRP A 427 -10.66 29.89 2.01
CA TRP A 427 -11.21 31.03 2.75
C TRP A 427 -10.62 31.11 4.15
N LYS A 428 -10.69 32.30 4.76
CA LYS A 428 -10.22 32.53 6.13
C LYS A 428 -11.30 32.19 7.16
N PRO A 429 -10.92 31.97 8.43
CA PRO A 429 -11.89 31.78 9.51
C PRO A 429 -12.94 32.91 9.55
N GLY A 430 -14.22 32.53 9.50
CA GLY A 430 -15.35 33.47 9.47
C GLY A 430 -15.75 34.00 8.09
N GLU A 431 -14.98 33.72 7.04
CA GLU A 431 -15.25 34.17 5.66
C GLU A 431 -15.93 33.09 4.79
N LYS A 432 -16.33 31.96 5.39
CA LYS A 432 -17.01 30.87 4.67
C LYS A 432 -18.21 31.42 3.88
N PRO A 433 -18.31 31.14 2.58
CA PRO A 433 -19.46 31.56 1.79
C PRO A 433 -20.73 30.90 2.31
N LYS A 434 -21.83 31.66 2.36
CA LYS A 434 -23.15 31.16 2.80
C LYS A 434 -23.60 29.89 2.07
N ARG A 435 -23.13 29.71 0.82
CA ARG A 435 -23.40 28.52 0.02
C ARG A 435 -22.16 28.12 -0.79
N LEU A 436 -21.75 26.87 -0.64
CA LEU A 436 -20.71 26.28 -1.47
C LEU A 436 -21.23 26.03 -2.89
N THR A 437 -20.47 26.49 -3.87
CA THR A 437 -20.77 26.27 -5.28
C THR A 437 -19.86 25.18 -5.83
N TYR A 438 -20.41 23.99 -6.04
CA TYR A 438 -19.68 22.88 -6.64
C TYR A 438 -19.66 23.03 -8.16
N ARG A 439 -18.47 22.95 -8.73
CA ARG A 439 -18.19 23.04 -10.16
C ARG A 439 -17.70 21.70 -10.67
N ASP A 440 -18.14 21.32 -11.86
CA ASP A 440 -17.60 20.16 -12.55
C ASP A 440 -16.18 20.43 -13.09
N GLU A 441 -15.62 19.46 -13.80
CA GLU A 441 -14.28 19.56 -14.41
C GLU A 441 -14.15 20.65 -15.46
N THR A 442 -15.26 21.09 -16.04
CA THR A 442 -15.29 22.21 -16.99
C THR A 442 -15.43 23.56 -16.30
N GLY A 443 -15.47 23.59 -14.97
CA GLY A 443 -15.67 24.79 -14.16
C GLY A 443 -17.12 25.28 -14.11
N ARG A 444 -18.05 24.55 -14.74
CA ARG A 444 -19.47 24.92 -14.76
C ARG A 444 -20.09 24.61 -13.41
N ALA A 445 -20.76 25.60 -12.84
CA ALA A 445 -21.51 25.40 -11.61
C ALA A 445 -22.63 24.39 -11.87
N ARG A 446 -22.62 23.28 -11.13
CA ARG A 446 -23.67 22.28 -11.25
C ARG A 446 -24.91 22.84 -10.56
N ARG A 447 -25.95 23.17 -11.33
CA ARG A 447 -27.26 23.45 -10.72
C ARG A 447 -27.67 22.19 -9.95
N PRO A 448 -28.14 22.30 -8.71
CA PRO A 448 -28.78 21.17 -8.04
C PRO A 448 -29.80 20.62 -9.02
N ALA A 449 -29.79 19.31 -9.28
CA ALA A 449 -30.89 18.69 -10.00
C ALA A 449 -32.15 19.13 -9.26
N VAL A 450 -32.99 19.94 -9.92
CA VAL A 450 -34.29 20.28 -9.38
C VAL A 450 -34.98 18.93 -9.33
N SER A 451 -35.12 18.37 -8.13
CA SER A 451 -35.96 17.20 -7.94
C SER A 451 -37.35 17.67 -8.30
N THR A 452 -37.77 17.43 -9.54
CA THR A 452 -39.16 17.65 -9.94
C THR A 452 -39.96 16.79 -8.97
N PRO A 453 -40.76 17.37 -8.07
CA PRO A 453 -41.58 16.56 -7.18
C PRO A 453 -42.39 15.61 -8.05
N PRO A 454 -42.54 14.33 -7.64
CA PRO A 454 -43.32 13.38 -8.41
C PRO A 454 -44.66 14.02 -8.74
N SER A 455 -44.97 14.10 -10.03
CA SER A 455 -46.25 14.62 -10.52
C SER A 455 -47.34 13.85 -9.80
N THR A 456 -48.00 14.50 -8.83
CA THR A 456 -49.26 14.03 -8.30
C THR A 456 -50.29 14.24 -9.41
N GLY A 457 -50.24 13.37 -10.42
CA GLY A 457 -51.29 13.30 -11.42
C GLY A 457 -52.63 13.13 -10.70
N PRO A 458 -53.69 13.84 -11.11
CA PRO A 458 -54.99 13.71 -10.48
C PRO A 458 -55.40 12.22 -10.50
N PRO A 459 -56.00 11.72 -9.40
CA PRO A 459 -56.41 10.32 -9.32
C PRO A 459 -57.28 9.97 -10.53
N ALA A 460 -56.92 8.88 -11.21
CA ALA A 460 -57.68 8.37 -12.33
C ALA A 460 -59.13 8.17 -11.87
N ARG A 461 -60.07 8.90 -12.49
CA ARG A 461 -61.49 8.60 -12.35
C ARG A 461 -61.73 7.29 -13.08
N ASN A 462 -61.96 6.22 -12.32
CA ASN A 462 -62.55 5.01 -12.87
C ASN A 462 -63.93 5.37 -13.45
N GLN A 463 -64.08 5.16 -14.76
CA GLN A 463 -65.38 5.07 -15.43
C GLN A 463 -65.61 3.61 -15.77
#